data_AF-A0A2E9VMA0-F1
#
_entry.id   AF-A0A2E9VMA0-F1
#
_cell.length_a   1.000
_cell.length_b   1.000
_cell.length_c   1.000
_cell.angle_alpha   90.00
_cell.angle_beta   90.00
_cell.angle_gamma   90.00
#
_symmetry.space_group_name_H-M   'P 1'
#
loop_
_entity.id
_entity.type
_entity.pdbx_description
1 polymer ?
#
loop_
_entity_poly.entity_id
_entity_poly.type
_entity_poly.pdbx_seq_one_letter_code
_entity_poly.pdbx_strand_id
1 'polypeptide(L)' 'MDIADRVRACYLHACLKYANRDYLTNGSIRERFGIEKENSAMASRYIREAVEDGMIHAVDADASKKYMKYVPFWA' A
#
# COMPACT_ATOMS: atom_id res chain seq x y z
N MET A 1 13.11 -6.93 7.30
CA MET A 1 11.87 -6.30 7.78
C MET A 1 10.88 -7.41 8.09
N ASP A 2 10.39 -7.49 9.32
CA ASP A 2 9.35 -8.47 9.68
C ASP A 2 7.98 -8.07 9.11
N ILE A 3 6.91 -8.82 9.41
CA ILE A 3 5.56 -8.50 8.91
C ILE A 3 5.04 -7.20 9.54
N ALA A 4 5.22 -7.03 10.85
CA ALA A 4 4.69 -5.88 11.59
C ALA A 4 5.28 -4.56 11.10
N ASP A 5 6.58 -4.53 10.80
CA ASP A 5 7.25 -3.37 10.23
C ASP A 5 6.72 -3.03 8.83
N ARG A 6 6.42 -4.04 7.99
CA ARG A 6 5.86 -3.82 6.65
C ARG A 6 4.46 -3.25 6.71
N VAL A 7 3.60 -3.83 7.56
CA VAL A 7 2.25 -3.35 7.80
C VAL A 7 2.28 -1.90 8.29
N ARG A 8 3.09 -1.61 9.32
CA ARG A 8 3.26 -0.26 9.87
C ARG A 8 3.76 0.71 8.81
N ALA A 9 4.74 0.32 8.00
CA ALA A 9 5.29 1.19 6.97
C ALA A 9 4.28 1.48 5.85
N CYS A 10 3.50 0.48 5.42
CA CYS A 10 2.39 0.65 4.48
C CYS A 10 1.29 1.56 5.04
N TYR A 11 0.90 1.39 6.30
CA TYR A 11 -0.07 2.26 6.97
C TYR A 11 0.39 3.73 7.00
N LEU A 12 1.62 3.98 7.47
CA LEU A 12 2.19 5.33 7.50
C LEU A 12 2.32 5.92 6.09
N HIS A 13 2.59 5.08 5.09
CA HIS A 13 2.61 5.51 3.68
C HIS A 13 1.24 5.98 3.22
N ALA A 14 0.20 5.19 3.51
CA ALA A 14 -1.17 5.53 3.16
C ALA A 14 -1.60 6.83 3.84
N CYS A 15 -1.24 7.03 5.11
CA CYS A 15 -1.52 8.27 5.85
C CYS A 15 -0.86 9.48 5.18
N LEU A 16 0.43 9.37 4.85
CA LEU A 16 1.17 10.43 4.18
C LEU A 16 0.59 10.74 2.79
N LYS A 17 0.26 9.71 2.01
CA LYS A 17 -0.35 9.88 0.69
C LYS A 17 -1.71 10.57 0.80
N TYR A 18 -2.57 10.10 1.71
CA TYR A 18 -3.89 10.68 1.93
C TYR A 18 -3.82 12.15 2.36
N ALA A 19 -2.92 12.50 3.30
CA ALA A 19 -2.69 13.88 3.72
C ALA A 19 -2.28 14.80 2.56
N ASN A 20 -1.56 14.24 1.57
CA ASN A 20 -1.17 14.92 0.34
C ASN A 20 -2.22 14.84 -0.79
N ARG A 21 -3.45 14.38 -0.50
CA ARG A 21 -4.52 14.17 -1.47
C ARG A 21 -4.15 13.19 -2.60
N ASP A 22 -3.32 12.21 -2.28
CA ASP A 22 -2.88 11.12 -3.15
C ASP A 22 -3.19 9.76 -2.50
N TYR A 23 -2.86 8.66 -3.17
CA TYR A 23 -3.19 7.31 -2.75
C TYR A 23 -1.96 6.42 -2.61
N LEU A 24 -2.04 5.44 -1.72
CA LEU A 24 -1.11 4.32 -1.76
C LEU A 24 -1.42 3.47 -2.99
N THR A 25 -0.39 3.23 -3.80
CA THR A 25 -0.39 2.31 -4.94
C THR A 25 0.82 1.39 -4.89
N ASN A 26 0.80 0.29 -5.65
CA ASN A 26 1.99 -0.55 -5.82
C ASN A 26 3.20 0.27 -6.28
N GLY A 27 3.01 1.18 -7.25
CA GLY A 27 4.06 2.08 -7.72
C GLY A 27 4.66 2.92 -6.60
N SER A 28 3.82 3.54 -5.76
CA SER A 28 4.30 4.39 -4.67
C SER A 28 5.04 3.62 -3.56
N ILE A 29 4.63 2.37 -3.29
CA ILE A 29 5.32 1.49 -2.34
C ILE A 29 6.68 1.08 -2.89
N ARG A 30 6.73 0.77 -4.19
CA ARG A 30 7.99 0.44 -4.85
C ARG A 30 8.98 1.58 -4.82
N GLU A 31 8.53 2.79 -5.13
CA GLU A 31 9.34 4.00 -5.04
C GLU A 31 9.89 4.19 -3.63
N ARG A 32 9.03 4.10 -2.60
CA ARG A 32 9.45 4.26 -1.20
C ARG A 32 10.48 3.24 -0.74
N PHE A 33 10.35 1.99 -1.14
CA PHE A 33 11.24 0.90 -0.69
C PHE A 33 12.36 0.57 -1.68
N GLY A 34 12.50 1.32 -2.78
CA GLY A 34 13.50 1.02 -3.82
C GLY A 34 13.28 -0.34 -4.49
N ILE A 35 12.03 -0.75 -4.69
CA ILE A 35 11.69 -2.05 -5.29
C ILE A 35 11.65 -1.91 -6.82
N GLU A 36 12.56 -2.62 -7.47
CA GLU A 36 12.64 -2.72 -8.93
C GLU A 36 11.34 -3.21 -9.57
N LYS A 37 11.14 -2.84 -10.84
CA LYS A 37 9.89 -3.15 -11.57
C LYS A 37 9.58 -4.64 -11.68
N GLU A 38 10.62 -5.42 -11.88
CA GLU A 38 10.56 -6.87 -11.95
C GLU A 38 10.10 -7.49 -10.62
N ASN A 39 10.37 -6.81 -9.50
CA ASN A 39 10.00 -7.24 -8.15
C ASN A 39 8.67 -6.67 -7.65
N SER A 40 7.79 -6.24 -8.55
CA SER A 40 6.49 -5.63 -8.20
C SER A 40 5.58 -6.52 -7.33
N ALA A 41 5.74 -7.84 -7.41
CA ALA A 41 5.05 -8.80 -6.55
C ALA A 41 5.36 -8.59 -5.05
N MET A 42 6.57 -8.12 -4.72
CA MET A 42 6.98 -7.83 -3.35
C MET A 42 6.16 -6.69 -2.75
N ALA A 43 5.97 -5.60 -3.51
CA ALA A 43 5.11 -4.49 -3.08
C ALA A 43 3.65 -4.93 -2.92
N SER A 44 3.13 -5.75 -3.84
CA SER A 44 1.77 -6.31 -3.70
C SER A 44 1.62 -7.15 -2.45
N ARG A 45 2.64 -7.92 -2.07
CA ARG A 45 2.63 -8.70 -0.82
C ARG A 45 2.52 -7.78 0.40
N TYR A 46 3.29 -6.69 0.46
CA TYR A 46 3.30 -5.79 1.60
C TYR A 46 1.96 -5.08 1.77
N ILE A 47 1.37 -4.66 0.65
CA ILE A 47 0.04 -4.04 0.63
C ILE A 47 -1.00 -5.04 1.13
N ARG A 48 -0.96 -6.29 0.63
CA ARG A 48 -1.89 -7.33 1.06
C ARG A 48 -1.78 -7.60 2.56
N GLU A 49 -0.57 -7.74 3.10
CA GLU A 49 -0.37 -7.92 4.55
C GLU A 49 -1.01 -6.77 5.36
N ALA A 50 -0.86 -5.53 4.89
CA ALA A 50 -1.46 -4.37 5.56
C ALA A 50 -3.00 -4.29 5.43
N VAL A 51 -3.56 -4.81 4.33
CA VAL A 51 -5.01 -4.96 4.15
C VAL A 51 -5.55 -6.07 5.03
N GLU A 52 -4.87 -7.21 5.09
CA GLU A 52 -5.23 -8.36 5.94
C GLU A 52 -5.18 -8.00 7.43
N ASP A 53 -4.23 -7.16 7.84
CA ASP A 53 -4.14 -6.60 9.21
C ASP A 53 -5.17 -5.48 9.48
N GLY A 54 -5.91 -5.04 8.47
CA GLY A 54 -6.96 -4.02 8.60
C GLY A 54 -6.44 -2.59 8.78
N MET A 55 -5.15 -2.34 8.53
CA MET A 55 -4.54 -1.02 8.70
C MET A 55 -4.76 -0.09 7.49
N ILE A 56 -5.02 -0.67 6.31
CA ILE A 56 -5.40 0.06 5.09
C ILE A 56 -6.54 -0.68 4.39
N HIS A 57 -7.33 0.01 3.57
CA HIS A 57 -8.31 -0.63 2.69
C HIS A 57 -8.25 -0.08 1.28
N ALA A 58 -8.81 -0.85 0.33
CA ALA A 58 -8.98 -0.40 -1.03
C ALA A 58 -10.02 0.74 -1.10
N VAL A 59 -9.78 1.72 -1.96
CA VAL A 59 -10.77 2.77 -2.26
C VAL A 59 -11.96 2.20 -3.05
N ASP A 60 -11.64 1.31 -4.00
CA ASP A 60 -12.59 0.56 -4.80
C ASP A 60 -12.08 -0.88 -4.86
N ALA A 61 -12.86 -1.81 -4.30
CA ALA A 61 -12.50 -3.22 -4.24
C ALA A 61 -12.67 -3.95 -5.59
N ASP A 62 -13.50 -3.40 -6.48
CA ASP A 62 -13.78 -3.96 -7.81
C ASP A 62 -12.82 -3.41 -8.88
N ALA A 63 -11.99 -2.44 -8.52
CA ALA A 63 -10.98 -1.89 -9.41
C ALA A 63 -10.02 -2.99 -9.91
N SER A 64 -9.72 -2.97 -11.20
CA SER A 64 -8.69 -3.85 -11.75
C SER A 64 -7.34 -3.61 -11.07
N LYS A 65 -6.48 -4.65 -11.02
CA LYS A 65 -5.16 -4.62 -10.36
C LYS A 65 -4.29 -3.41 -10.73
N LYS A 66 -4.42 -2.90 -11.97
CA LYS A 66 -3.67 -1.72 -12.46
C LYS A 66 -4.10 -0.41 -11.78
N TYR A 67 -5.35 -0.31 -11.37
CA TYR A 67 -5.95 0.90 -10.80
C TYR A 67 -6.22 0.81 -9.30
N MET A 68 -5.78 -0.27 -8.65
CA MET A 68 -5.90 -0.42 -7.20
C MET A 68 -5.23 0.73 -6.46
N LYS A 69 -6.01 1.35 -5.57
CA LYS A 69 -5.60 2.45 -4.69
C LYS A 69 -6.02 2.09 -3.28
N TYR A 70 -5.21 2.49 -2.31
CA TYR A 70 -5.44 2.20 -0.91
C TYR A 70 -5.30 3.47 -0.07
N VAL A 71 -6.07 3.51 1.01
CA VAL A 71 -6.11 4.60 2.00
C VAL A 71 -6.00 4.03 3.42
N PRO A 72 -5.68 4.85 4.43
CA PRO A 72 -5.73 4.42 5.83
C PRO A 72 -7.10 3.86 6.21
N PHE A 73 -7.16 2.97 7.18
CA PHE A 73 -8.41 2.30 7.57
C PHE A 73 -9.58 3.22 7.97
N TRP A 74 -9.28 4.47 8.35
CA TRP A 74 -10.23 5.46 8.84
C TRP A 74 -10.72 6.46 7.78
N ALA A 75 -10.27 6.30 6.53
CA ALA A 75 -10.32 7.34 5.50
C ALA A 75 -11.31 7.08 4.37
#